data_AF-A0AAU0MKZ1-F1
#
_entry.id   AF-A0AAU0MKZ1-F1
#
_cell.length_a   1.000
_cell.length_b   1.000
_cell.length_c   1.000
_cell.angle_alpha   90.00
_cell.angle_beta   90.00
_cell.angle_gamma   90.00
#
_symmetry.space_group_name_H-M   'P 1'
#
loop_
_entity.id
_entity.type
_entity.pdbx_description
1 polymer ?
#
loop_
_entity_poly.entity_id
_entity_poly.type
_entity_poly.pdbx_seq_one_letter_code
_entity_poly.pdbx_strand_id
1 'polypeptide(L)' 'MHHLGIGANHRGKRCILIADEHTVTVIHLDTGEIIATNTIDPARTYWRNNEREPGRWPDSLS' A
#
# COMPACT_ATOMS: atom_id res chain seq x y z
N MET A 1 5.27 -14.20 -7.67
CA MET A 1 5.68 -12.78 -7.47
C MET A 1 4.44 -12.01 -7.06
N HIS A 2 4.43 -11.41 -5.87
CA HIS A 2 3.30 -10.63 -5.35
C HIS A 2 3.59 -9.14 -5.53
N HIS A 3 2.61 -8.36 -5.98
CA HIS A 3 2.73 -6.93 -6.20
C HIS A 3 2.00 -6.15 -5.10
N LEU A 4 2.74 -5.23 -4.46
CA LEU A 4 2.21 -4.29 -3.49
C LEU A 4 1.65 -3.06 -4.21
N GLY A 5 0.34 -2.85 -4.12
CA GLY A 5 -0.30 -1.67 -4.66
C GLY A 5 0.04 -0.43 -3.84
N ILE A 6 0.91 0.44 -4.36
CA ILE A 6 1.25 1.74 -3.73
C ILE A 6 0.91 2.95 -4.61
N GLY A 7 0.58 2.74 -5.89
CA GLY A 7 0.16 3.78 -6.83
C GLY A 7 1.30 4.45 -7.61
N ALA A 8 0.99 4.92 -8.82
CA ALA A 8 1.98 5.46 -9.77
C ALA A 8 2.72 6.72 -9.28
N ASN A 9 2.10 7.49 -8.38
CA ASN A 9 2.70 8.72 -7.80
C ASN A 9 3.96 8.44 -6.96
N HIS A 10 4.22 7.18 -6.59
CA HIS A 10 5.39 6.76 -5.82
C HIS A 10 6.48 6.11 -6.68
N ARG A 11 6.37 6.16 -8.02
CA ARG A 11 7.37 5.61 -8.94
C ARG A 11 8.74 6.25 -8.69
N GLY A 12 9.77 5.41 -8.54
CA GLY A 12 11.16 5.85 -8.35
C GLY A 12 11.48 6.39 -6.96
N LYS A 13 10.50 6.44 -6.05
CA LYS A 13 10.74 6.81 -4.64
C LYS A 13 11.43 5.66 -3.91
N ARG A 14 12.30 6.01 -2.97
CA ARG A 14 12.96 5.04 -2.08
C ARG A 14 12.04 4.75 -0.90
N CYS A 15 11.94 3.48 -0.53
CA CYS A 15 11.04 3.04 0.53
C CYS A 15 11.73 2.09 1.51
N ILE A 16 11.24 2.09 2.75
CA ILE A 16 11.44 1.02 3.72
C ILE A 16 10.20 0.14 3.68
N LEU A 17 10.39 -1.18 3.68
CA LEU A 17 9.31 -2.15 3.79
C LEU A 17 9.49 -2.91 5.10
N ILE A 18 8.46 -2.87 5.94
CA ILE A 18 8.38 -3.66 7.17
C ILE A 18 7.30 -4.70 6.95
N ALA A 19 7.63 -5.97 7.12
CA ALA A 19 6.69 -7.07 6.97
C ALA A 19 6.57 -7.84 8.28
N ASP A 20 5.34 -8.16 8.67
CA ASP A 20 5.03 -9.16 9.69
C ASP A 20 4.26 -10.33 9.07
N GLU A 21 3.65 -11.18 9.89
CA GLU A 21 2.91 -12.36 9.42
C GLU A 21 1.71 -12.01 8.53
N HIS A 22 1.14 -10.81 8.67
CA HIS A 22 -0.14 -10.46 8.08
C HIS A 22 -0.08 -9.24 7.17
N THR A 23 0.93 -8.40 7.33
CA THR A 23 0.96 -7.09 6.69
C THR A 23 2.34 -6.73 6.17
N VAL A 24 2.34 -5.87 5.15
CA VAL A 24 3.50 -5.11 4.72
C VAL A 24 3.16 -3.63 4.82
N THR A 25 3.97 -2.90 5.57
CA THR A 25 3.91 -1.43 5.67
C THR A 25 5.01 -0.82 4.80
N VAL A 26 4.62 0.06 3.89
CA VAL A 26 5.52 0.76 2.97
C VAL A 26 5.68 2.20 3.43
N ILE A 27 6.92 2.60 3.71
CA ILE A 27 7.25 3.90 4.29
C ILE A 27 8.19 4.66 3.34
N HIS A 28 7.91 5.93 3.07
CA HIS A 28 8.81 6.78 2.30
C HIS A 28 10.12 7.01 3.07
N LEU A 29 11.26 6.68 2.46
CA LEU A 29 12.56 6.69 3.15
C LEU A 29 12.93 8.06 3.72
N ASP A 30 12.69 9.13 2.96
CA ASP A 30 13.18 10.46 3.33
C ASP A 30 12.24 11.21 4.28
N THR A 31 10.95 10.88 4.30
CA THR A 31 9.94 11.62 5.09
C THR A 31 9.38 10.83 6.26
N GLY A 32 9.53 9.50 6.28
CA GLY A 32 8.90 8.63 7.26
C GLY A 32 7.38 8.48 7.07
N GLU A 33 6.81 9.03 6.00
CA GLU A 33 5.38 8.93 5.70
C GLU A 33 5.00 7.49 5.34
N ILE A 34 3.89 6.98 5.89
CA ILE A 34 3.29 5.72 5.47
C ILE A 34 2.60 5.93 4.12
N ILE A 35 3.08 5.22 3.10
CA ILE A 35 2.54 5.26 1.73
C ILE A 35 1.39 4.26 1.59
N ALA A 36 1.55 3.07 2.17
CA ALA A 36 0.59 1.99 2.08
C ALA A 36 0.74 0.99 3.22
N THR A 37 -0.38 0.40 3.58
CA THR A 37 -0.46 -0.85 4.34
C THR A 37 -1.13 -1.88 3.44
N ASN A 38 -0.51 -3.05 3.28
CA ASN A 38 -0.99 -4.12 2.41
C ASN A 38 -1.18 -5.40 3.22
N THR A 39 -2.34 -6.05 3.09
CA THR A 39 -2.58 -7.36 3.71
C THR A 39 -1.93 -8.46 2.87
N ILE A 40 -1.20 -9.36 3.53
CA ILE A 40 -0.58 -10.54 2.92
C ILE A 40 -1.67 -11.58 2.65
N ASP A 41 -1.90 -11.88 1.37
CA ASP A 41 -2.78 -12.95 0.93
C ASP A 41 -2.01 -13.82 -0.09
N PRO A 42 -1.53 -15.02 0.32
CA PRO A 42 -0.79 -15.91 -0.57
C PRO A 42 -1.58 -16.36 -1.79
N ALA A 43 -2.92 -16.35 -1.74
CA ALA A 43 -3.76 -16.73 -2.87
C ALA A 43 -3.90 -15.61 -3.92
N ARG A 44 -3.40 -14.40 -3.61
CA ARG A 44 -3.50 -13.23 -4.50
C ARG A 44 -2.13 -12.72 -4.91
N THR A 45 -1.97 -12.48 -6.21
CA THR A 45 -0.76 -11.87 -6.77
C THR A 45 -0.71 -10.35 -6.58
N TYR A 46 -1.82 -9.71 -6.20
CA TYR A 46 -1.89 -8.27 -5.97
C TYR A 46 -2.47 -7.96 -4.59
N TRP A 47 -1.74 -7.20 -3.79
CA TRP A 47 -2.15 -6.76 -2.47
C TRP A 47 -2.41 -5.25 -2.51
N ARG A 48 -3.68 -4.87 -2.35
CA ARG A 48 -4.13 -3.47 -2.45
C ARG A 48 -3.62 -2.61 -1.29
N ASN A 49 -3.54 -1.31 -1.49
CA ASN A 49 -3.36 -0.33 -0.41
C ASN A 49 -4.65 -0.27 0.43
N ASN A 50 -4.50 -0.34 1.75
CA ASN A 50 -5.58 -0.18 2.72
C ASN A 50 -5.74 1.28 3.22
N GLU A 51 -4.70 2.12 3.09
CA GLU A 51 -4.74 3.55 3.49
C GLU A 51 -5.52 4.42 2.50
N ARG A 52 -5.71 3.92 1.27
CA ARG A 52 -6.54 4.59 0.29
C ARG A 52 -7.97 4.13 0.42
N GLU A 53 -8.87 5.11 0.45
CA GLU A 53 -10.29 4.86 0.24
C GLU A 53 -10.47 3.99 -1.02
N PRO A 54 -11.36 2.99 -0.98
CA PRO A 54 -11.69 2.21 -2.17
C PRO A 54 -12.16 3.19 -3.26
N GLY A 55 -11.33 3.41 -4.28
CA GLY A 55 -11.66 4.36 -5.34
C GLY A 55 -12.99 4.00 -6.01
N ARG A 56 -13.81 5.03 -6.28
CA ARG A 56 -15.16 5.01 -6.90
C ARG A 56 -16.27 4.52 -5.96
N TRP A 57 -16.55 5.27 -4.90
CA TRP A 57 -17.87 5.31 -4.26
C TRP A 57 -18.39 6.76 -4.25
N PRO A 58 -19.59 7.03 -4.80
CA PRO A 58 -20.16 8.39 -4.84
C PRO A 58 -20.33 9.04 -3.46
N ASP A 59 -20.45 8.26 -2.38
CA ASP A 59 -20.88 8.74 -1.07
C ASP A 59 -19.74 8.95 -0.05
N SER A 60 -18.50 9.16 -0.49
CA SER A 60 -17.34 9.35 0.42
C SER A 60 -17.13 10.79 0.90
N LEU A 61 -18.02 11.73 0.54
CA LEU A 61 -17.91 13.16 0.90
C LEU A 61 -19.04 13.68 1.82
N SER A 62 -19.73 12.81 2.56
CA SER A 62 -20.76 13.22 3.53
C SER A 62 -20.18 13.66 4.87
#